data_AF-A0A926WDU0-F1
#
_entry.id   AF-A0A926WDU0-F1
#
_cell.length_a   1.000
_cell.length_b   1.000
_cell.length_c   1.000
_cell.angle_alpha   90.00
_cell.angle_beta   90.00
_cell.angle_gamma   90.00
#
_symmetry.space_group_name_H-M   'P 1'
#
loop_
_entity.id
_entity.type
_entity.pdbx_description
1 polymer ?
#
loop_
_entity_poly.entity_id
_entity_poly.type
_entity_poly.pdbx_seq_one_letter_code
_entity_poly.pdbx_strand_id
1 'polypeptide(L)' 'MKSTRLNVRMSERRLNKLRQWAASKDKTVTQIVEDWIDRLPNTEIDKNSTTPLPVKPAV' A
#
# COMPACT_ATOMS: atom_id res chain seq x y z
N MET A 1 -7.76 -4.58 18.03
CA MET A 1 -6.60 -4.07 17.26
C MET A 1 -6.61 -2.55 17.28
N LYS A 2 -5.45 -1.89 17.39
CA LYS A 2 -5.39 -0.43 17.23
C LYS A 2 -5.75 -0.10 15.77
N SER A 3 -6.86 0.59 15.56
CA SER A 3 -7.30 1.00 14.23
C SER A 3 -6.61 2.31 13.84
N THR A 4 -5.65 2.24 12.92
CA THR A 4 -5.06 3.42 12.27
C THR A 4 -5.83 3.74 10.99
N ARG A 5 -6.09 5.02 10.72
CA ARG A 5 -6.80 5.46 9.51
C ARG A 5 -5.80 5.89 8.44
N LEU A 6 -5.99 5.40 7.21
CA LEU A 6 -5.29 5.89 6.04
C LEU A 6 -6.02 7.12 5.49
N ASN A 7 -5.31 8.24 5.32
CA ASN A 7 -5.86 9.43 4.67
C ASN A 7 -5.08 9.72 3.38
N VAL A 8 -5.77 9.71 2.24
CA VAL A 8 -5.17 9.88 0.91
C VAL A 8 -5.80 11.06 0.20
N ARG A 9 -4.98 12.05 -0.15
CA ARG A 9 -5.43 13.17 -0.98
C ARG A 9 -5.51 12.73 -2.44
N MET A 10 -6.70 12.83 -3.04
CA MET A 10 -6.92 12.53 -4.45
C MET A 10 -7.99 13.44 -5.05
N SER A 11 -7.99 13.57 -6.39
CA SER A 11 -9.05 14.28 -7.09
C SER A 11 -10.35 13.48 -7.10
N GLU A 12 -11.47 14.17 -7.22
CA GLU A 12 -12.79 13.55 -7.28
C GLU A 12 -12.91 12.51 -8.42
N ARG A 13 -12.34 12.81 -9.59
CA ARG A 13 -12.28 11.86 -10.72
C ARG A 13 -11.61 10.54 -10.35
N ARG A 14 -10.51 10.58 -9.58
CA ARG A 14 -9.80 9.37 -9.13
C ARG A 14 -10.60 8.62 -8.07
N LEU A 15 -11.21 9.35 -7.14
CA LEU A 15 -12.08 8.76 -6.12
C LEU A 15 -13.29 8.05 -6.73
N ASN A 16 -13.94 8.68 -7.72
CA ASN A 16 -15.09 8.08 -8.40
C ASN A 16 -14.71 6.80 -9.16
N LYS A 17 -13.56 6.80 -9.86
CA LYS A 17 -13.04 5.61 -10.51
C LYS A 17 -12.80 4.47 -9.52
N LEU A 18 -12.26 4.77 -8.34
CA LEU A 18 -12.04 3.78 -7.28
C LEU A 18 -13.36 3.21 -6.74
N ARG A 19 -14.37 4.06 -6.53
CA ARG A 19 -15.71 3.64 -6.10
C ARG A 19 -16.39 2.73 -7.13
N GLN A 20 -16.34 3.11 -8.41
CA GLN A 20 -16.90 2.32 -9.51
C GLN A 20 -16.20 0.95 -9.62
N TRP A 21 -14.88 0.92 -9.48
CA TRP A 21 -14.12 -0.33 -9.46
C TRP A 21 -14.53 -1.24 -8.30
N ALA A 22 -14.67 -0.68 -7.10
CA ALA A 22 -15.12 -1.41 -5.93
C ALA A 22 -16.53 -2.00 -6.15
N ALA A 23 -17.46 -1.19 -6.68
CA ALA A 23 -18.81 -1.63 -7.03
C ALA A 23 -18.79 -2.77 -8.08
N SER A 24 -17.93 -2.69 -9.10
CA SER A 24 -17.82 -3.75 -10.12
C SER A 24 -17.32 -5.09 -9.58
N LYS A 25 -16.67 -5.09 -8.40
CA LYS A 25 -16.13 -6.28 -7.74
C LYS A 25 -16.98 -6.75 -6.56
N ASP A 26 -18.11 -6.08 -6.30
CA ASP A 26 -18.93 -6.29 -5.11
C ASP A 26 -18.10 -6.22 -3.80
N LYS A 27 -17.19 -5.25 -3.75
CA LYS A 27 -16.29 -5.01 -2.60
C LYS A 27 -16.38 -3.57 -2.15
N THR A 28 -16.04 -3.33 -0.89
CA THR A 28 -15.84 -1.97 -0.37
C THR A 28 -14.50 -1.39 -0.85
N VAL A 29 -14.39 -0.06 -0.91
CA VAL A 29 -13.13 0.62 -1.22
C VAL A 29 -12.03 0.21 -0.23
N THR A 30 -12.39 0.03 1.05
CA THR A 30 -11.48 -0.46 2.09
C THR A 30 -10.92 -1.83 1.75
N GLN A 31 -11.77 -2.80 1.40
CA GLN A 31 -11.33 -4.14 1.01
C GLN A 31 -10.44 -4.14 -0.24
N ILE A 32 -10.71 -3.26 -1.21
CA ILE A 32 -9.83 -3.10 -2.38
C ILE A 32 -8.44 -2.61 -1.95
N VAL A 33 -8.37 -1.68 -0.99
CA VAL A 33 -7.11 -1.16 -0.47
C VAL A 33 -6.39 -2.22 0.36
N GLU A 34 -7.09 -2.96 1.21
CA GLU A 34 -6.55 -4.10 1.97
C GLU A 34 -5.99 -5.17 1.02
N ASP A 35 -6.77 -5.60 0.02
CA ASP A 35 -6.33 -6.54 -1.01
C ASP A 35 -5.07 -6.08 -1.76
N TRP A 36 -4.87 -4.77 -1.92
CA TRP A 36 -3.67 -4.21 -2.53
C TRP A 36 -2.50 -4.19 -1.58
N ILE A 37 -2.72 -3.86 -0.30
CA ILE A 37 -1.71 -3.88 0.75
C ILE A 37 -1.20 -5.32 0.96
N ASP A 38 -2.09 -6.30 0.99
CA ASP A 38 -1.75 -7.72 1.20
C ASP A 38 -0.91 -8.32 0.07
N ARG A 39 -0.90 -7.68 -1.11
CA ARG A 39 -0.06 -8.07 -2.26
C ARG A 39 1.34 -7.45 -2.21
N LEU A 40 1.58 -6.48 -1.34
CA LEU A 40 2.89 -5.85 -1.23
C LEU A 40 3.87 -6.83 -0.61
N PRO A 41 5.13 -6.89 -1.09
CA PRO A 41 6.14 -7.71 -0.46
C PRO A 41 6.38 -7.22 0.97
N ASN A 42 6.54 -8.15 1.91
CA ASN A 42 6.94 -7.81 3.28
C ASN A 42 8.32 -7.15 3.23
N THR A 43 8.36 -5.84 3.46
CA THR A 43 9.60 -5.06 3.56
C THR A 43 10.11 -5.09 5.00
N GLU A 44 9.91 -6.21 5.70
CA GLU A 44 10.67 -6.45 6.92
C GLU A 44 12.12 -6.60 6.47
N ILE A 45 12.88 -5.50 6.56
CA ILE A 45 14.33 -5.55 6.59
C ILE A 45 14.63 -6.42 7.80
N ASP A 46 14.83 -7.70 7.55
CA ASP A 46 15.24 -8.65 8.57
C ASP A 46 16.50 -8.04 9.19
N LYS A 47 16.43 -7.65 10.47
CA LYS A 47 17.55 -7.00 11.16
C LYS A 47 18.79 -7.93 11.27
N ASN A 48 18.67 -9.16 10.78
CA ASN A 48 19.70 -10.20 10.68
C ASN A 48 20.10 -10.52 9.22
N SER A 49 19.53 -9.87 8.20
CA SER A 49 19.92 -10.11 6.81
C SER A 49 21.35 -9.61 6.58
N THR A 50 22.27 -10.55 6.34
CA THR A 50 23.70 -10.31 6.02
C THR A 50 23.89 -9.67 4.64
N THR A 51 22.85 -9.07 4.06
CA THR A 51 22.94 -8.44 2.74
C THR A 51 23.60 -7.06 2.91
N PRO A 52 24.80 -6.83 2.37
CA PRO A 52 25.47 -5.54 2.51
C PRO A 52 24.63 -4.48 1.78
N LEU A 53 24.29 -3.41 2.49
CA LEU A 53 23.66 -2.25 1.87
C LEU A 53 24.60 -1.71 0.77
N PRO A 54 24.07 -1.21 -0.37
CA PRO A 54 24.90 -0.60 -1.40
C PRO A 54 25.61 0.62 -0.80
N VAL A 55 26.93 0.50 -0.60
CA VAL A 55 27.76 1.64 -0.21
C VAL A 55 27.73 2.67 -1.33
N LYS A 56 27.15 3.84 -1.05
CA LYS A 56 27.25 4.98 -1.96
C LYS A 56 28.73 5.35 -2.08
N PRO A 57 29.27 5.52 -3.30
CA PRO A 57 30.64 5.98 -3.46
C PRO A 57 30.78 7.40 -2.91
N ALA A 58 31.79 7.60 -2.05
CA ALA A 58 32.19 8.91 -1.58
C ALA A 58 32.86 9.68 -2.72
N VAL A 59 32.43 10.93 -2.92
CA VAL A 59 33.09 11.94 -3.77
C VAL A 59 34.30 12.50 -3.03
#